data_AF-E9EI21-F1
#
_entry.id   AF-E9EI21-F1
#
_cell.length_a   1.000
_cell.length_b   1.000
_cell.length_c   1.000
_cell.angle_alpha   90.00
_cell.angle_beta   90.00
_cell.angle_gamma   90.00
#
_symmetry.space_group_name_H-M   'P 1'
#
loop_
_entity.id
_entity.type
_entity.pdbx_description
1 polymer ?
#
loop_
_entity_poly.entity_id
_entity_poly.type
_entity_poly.pdbx_seq_one_letter_code
_entity_poly.pdbx_strand_id
1 'polypeptide(L)'
;MASSLAMSFLVYFATYATANCFDSFYARDNCTDPAVTSVSPCKFFATTAVSIGSSVYKDGYFANAAGRAPAPPLTYALLTARDVVTLFASCTLPTMIAPELAVFSSSAISRAYTWFSSEETRLQFARVVAPVAAQIVSTPIHLLGLDVHHRRDRVSAAARLNSVWRHSRVCAPLRMIRIIPAFGIGGAANTDCRAMMLSHLTG
;
A
#
# COMPACT_ATOMS: atom_id res chain seq x y z
N MET A 1 -7.19 16.19 -14.87
CA MET A 1 -6.88 14.73 -14.79
C MET A 1 -5.38 14.44 -14.84
N ALA A 2 -4.59 15.07 -15.71
CA ALA A 2 -3.14 14.84 -15.82
C ALA A 2 -2.37 14.99 -14.49
N SER A 3 -2.67 16.03 -13.70
CA SER A 3 -2.01 16.27 -12.41
C SER A 3 -2.28 15.17 -11.36
N SER A 4 -3.42 14.46 -11.46
CA SER A 4 -3.79 13.43 -10.49
C SER A 4 -3.05 12.10 -10.70
N LEU A 5 -2.87 11.74 -11.98
CA LEU A 5 -2.08 10.57 -12.36
C LEU A 5 -0.60 10.78 -12.05
N ALA A 6 -0.06 11.97 -12.35
CA ALA A 6 1.33 12.32 -12.07
C ALA A 6 1.66 12.17 -10.57
N MET A 7 0.79 12.62 -9.68
CA MET A 7 1.01 12.47 -8.23
C MET A 7 0.94 11.01 -7.77
N SER A 8 0.06 10.20 -8.36
CA SER A 8 0.01 8.76 -8.04
C SER A 8 1.29 8.06 -8.51
N PHE A 9 1.78 8.40 -9.72
CA PHE A 9 3.04 7.90 -10.24
C PHE A 9 4.22 8.33 -9.36
N LEU A 10 4.24 9.59 -8.90
CA LEU A 10 5.28 10.13 -8.03
C LEU A 10 5.38 9.36 -6.71
N VAL A 11 4.26 8.95 -6.10
CA VAL A 11 4.27 8.12 -4.89
C VAL A 11 4.96 6.77 -5.16
N TYR A 12 4.61 6.09 -6.26
CA TYR A 12 5.25 4.82 -6.63
C TYR A 12 6.73 5.00 -6.94
N PHE A 13 7.05 5.99 -7.78
CA PHE A 13 8.42 6.33 -8.16
C PHE A 13 9.28 6.62 -6.93
N ALA A 14 8.85 7.48 -6.01
CA ALA A 14 9.61 7.82 -4.81
C ALA A 14 9.88 6.60 -3.92
N THR A 15 8.89 5.72 -3.79
CA THR A 15 9.01 4.48 -2.99
C THR A 15 10.05 3.53 -3.61
N TYR A 16 9.95 3.25 -4.91
CA TYR A 16 10.87 2.35 -5.61
C TYR A 16 12.27 2.96 -5.76
N ALA A 17 12.38 4.26 -6.04
CA ALA A 17 13.65 4.97 -6.08
C ALA A 17 14.40 4.84 -4.75
N THR A 18 13.70 5.04 -3.62
CA THR A 18 14.29 4.85 -2.29
C THR A 18 14.76 3.40 -2.10
N ALA A 19 13.92 2.41 -2.41
CA ALA A 19 14.27 1.00 -2.27
C ALA A 19 15.50 0.63 -3.12
N ASN A 20 15.54 1.09 -4.37
CA ASN A 20 16.63 0.84 -5.31
C ASN A 20 17.92 1.53 -4.86
N CYS A 21 17.87 2.76 -4.34
CA CYS A 21 19.05 3.42 -3.78
C CYS A 21 19.68 2.61 -2.64
N PHE A 22 18.88 2.11 -1.70
CA PHE A 22 19.40 1.24 -0.62
C PHE A 22 20.05 -0.03 -1.16
N ASP A 23 19.46 -0.67 -2.17
CA ASP A 23 20.04 -1.87 -2.79
C ASP A 23 21.35 -1.56 -3.52
N SER A 24 21.44 -0.41 -4.21
CA SER A 24 22.68 0.02 -4.86
C SER A 24 23.80 0.34 -3.86
N PHE A 25 23.49 1.03 -2.76
CA PHE A 25 24.48 1.30 -1.70
C PHE A 25 24.94 0.00 -1.03
N TYR A 26 24.00 -0.90 -0.72
CA TYR A 26 24.33 -2.20 -0.15
C TYR A 26 25.23 -3.02 -1.08
N ALA A 27 24.92 -3.06 -2.38
CA ALA A 27 25.72 -3.78 -3.37
C ALA A 27 27.13 -3.19 -3.51
N ARG A 28 27.25 -1.85 -3.47
CA ARG A 28 28.54 -1.16 -3.48
C ARG A 28 29.37 -1.50 -2.25
N ASP A 29 28.80 -1.41 -1.06
CA ASP A 29 29.54 -1.55 0.21
C ASP A 29 29.96 -3.01 0.48
N ASN A 30 29.20 -3.99 -0.03
CA ASN A 30 29.46 -5.41 0.17
C ASN A 30 30.07 -6.11 -1.06
N CYS A 31 30.38 -5.35 -2.12
CA CYS A 31 30.86 -5.88 -3.40
C CYS A 31 30.00 -7.05 -3.94
N THR A 32 28.69 -6.98 -3.74
CA THR A 32 27.75 -7.98 -4.26
C THR A 32 27.18 -7.56 -5.61
N ASP A 33 26.62 -8.52 -6.34
CA ASP A 33 25.94 -8.24 -7.60
C ASP A 33 24.87 -7.13 -7.41
N PRO A 34 24.88 -6.07 -8.24
CA PRO A 34 23.84 -5.05 -8.24
C PRO A 34 22.42 -5.60 -8.39
N ALA A 35 22.23 -6.82 -8.89
CA ALA A 35 20.93 -7.49 -8.95
C ALA A 35 20.38 -7.88 -7.57
N VAL A 36 21.22 -8.05 -6.55
CA VAL A 36 20.82 -8.49 -5.21
C VAL A 36 19.94 -7.45 -4.53
N THR A 37 18.87 -7.93 -3.89
CA THR A 37 17.99 -7.10 -3.05
C THR A 37 18.37 -7.28 -1.59
N SER A 38 18.59 -6.17 -0.90
CA SER A 38 18.93 -6.16 0.52
C SER A 38 17.67 -6.19 1.39
N VAL A 39 17.76 -6.89 2.52
CA VAL A 39 16.76 -6.85 3.60
C VAL A 39 17.42 -6.18 4.80
N SER A 40 17.04 -4.93 5.06
CA SER A 40 17.59 -4.13 6.15
C SER A 40 16.47 -3.33 6.84
N PRO A 41 16.50 -3.21 8.18
CA PRO A 41 15.58 -2.34 8.91
C PRO A 41 15.64 -0.89 8.40
N CYS A 42 16.82 -0.38 8.04
CA CYS A 42 16.97 0.97 7.51
C CYS A 42 16.21 1.16 6.20
N LYS A 43 16.33 0.21 5.26
CA LYS A 43 15.57 0.20 4.00
C LYS A 43 14.06 0.15 4.26
N PHE A 44 13.63 -0.69 5.21
CA PHE A 44 12.22 -0.82 5.56
C PHE A 44 11.65 0.50 6.10
N PHE A 45 12.32 1.13 7.08
CA PHE A 45 11.85 2.39 7.67
C PHE A 45 11.91 3.55 6.68
N ALA A 46 12.96 3.64 5.86
CA ALA A 46 13.10 4.69 4.86
C ALA A 46 12.02 4.59 3.77
N THR A 47 11.82 3.40 3.20
CA THR A 47 10.78 3.21 2.17
C THR A 47 9.38 3.42 2.74
N THR A 48 9.14 2.99 3.99
CA THR A 48 7.90 3.28 4.71
C THR A 48 7.66 4.78 4.89
N ALA A 49 8.65 5.51 5.42
CA ALA A 49 8.52 6.94 5.67
C ALA A 49 8.25 7.72 4.37
N VAL A 50 8.96 7.38 3.28
CA VAL A 50 8.75 7.99 1.97
C VAL A 50 7.37 7.64 1.40
N SER A 51 6.94 6.39 1.52
CA SER A 51 5.64 5.94 1.01
C SER A 51 4.47 6.60 1.73
N ILE A 52 4.49 6.61 3.07
CA ILE A 52 3.47 7.28 3.90
C ILE A 52 3.52 8.80 3.66
N GLY A 53 4.70 9.41 3.73
CA GLY A 53 4.86 10.86 3.56
C GLY A 53 4.35 11.34 2.20
N SER A 54 4.71 10.66 1.13
CA SER A 54 4.26 11.01 -0.23
C SER A 54 2.75 10.79 -0.41
N SER A 55 2.20 9.73 0.19
CA SER A 55 0.76 9.44 0.13
C SER A 55 -0.06 10.48 0.88
N VAL A 56 0.37 10.85 2.10
CA VAL A 56 -0.28 11.87 2.92
C VAL A 56 -0.17 13.25 2.28
N TYR A 57 0.98 13.60 1.69
CA TYR A 57 1.16 14.85 0.94
C TYR A 57 0.19 14.95 -0.23
N LYS A 58 0.12 13.90 -1.06
CA LYS A 58 -0.81 13.82 -2.19
C LYS A 58 -2.27 13.91 -1.73
N ASP A 59 -2.65 13.17 -0.70
CA ASP A 59 -4.04 13.16 -0.20
C ASP A 59 -4.41 14.52 0.40
N GLY A 60 -3.48 15.18 1.09
CA GLY A 60 -3.64 16.56 1.56
C GLY A 60 -3.81 17.56 0.42
N TYR A 61 -3.04 17.42 -0.66
CA TYR A 61 -3.19 18.26 -1.86
C TYR A 61 -4.59 18.11 -2.48
N PHE A 62 -5.10 16.88 -2.62
CA PHE A 62 -6.46 16.67 -3.14
C PHE A 62 -7.56 17.13 -2.18
N ALA A 63 -7.38 16.91 -0.87
CA ALA A 63 -8.31 17.41 0.13
C ALA A 63 -8.41 18.94 0.06
N ASN A 64 -7.26 19.63 0.06
CA ASN A 64 -7.22 21.09 -0.05
C ASN A 64 -7.75 21.61 -1.40
N ALA A 65 -7.51 20.89 -2.51
CA ALA A 65 -8.04 21.27 -3.81
C ALA A 65 -9.58 21.09 -3.92
N ALA A 66 -10.15 20.14 -3.16
CA ALA A 66 -11.59 19.92 -3.09
C ALA A 66 -12.28 20.80 -2.01
N GLY A 67 -11.53 21.18 -0.98
CA GLY A 67 -11.98 22.06 0.09
C GLY A 67 -11.75 23.54 -0.19
N ARG A 68 -12.33 24.41 0.65
CA ARG A 68 -12.09 25.87 0.61
C ARG A 68 -11.09 26.34 1.66
N ALA A 69 -10.48 25.43 2.42
CA ALA A 69 -9.62 25.76 3.56
C ALA A 69 -8.54 24.70 3.81
N PRO A 70 -7.39 25.07 4.41
CA PRO A 70 -6.30 24.14 4.72
C PRO A 70 -6.73 22.98 5.60
N ALA A 71 -6.29 21.77 5.31
CA ALA A 71 -6.67 20.57 6.05
C ALA A 71 -6.22 20.62 7.52
N PRO A 72 -7.11 20.25 8.47
CA PRO A 72 -6.75 20.21 9.88
C PRO A 72 -5.75 19.09 10.16
N PRO A 73 -4.90 19.21 11.21
CA PRO A 73 -3.93 18.17 11.59
C PRO A 73 -4.55 16.78 11.77
N LEU A 74 -5.79 16.72 12.26
CA LEU A 74 -6.53 15.47 12.43
C LEU A 74 -6.77 14.72 11.11
N THR A 75 -6.99 15.43 10.00
CA THR A 75 -7.11 14.80 8.68
C THR A 75 -5.81 14.09 8.31
N TYR A 76 -4.66 14.75 8.49
CA TYR A 76 -3.35 14.15 8.23
C TYR A 76 -3.06 12.95 9.14
N ALA A 77 -3.46 13.04 10.42
CA ALA A 77 -3.33 11.93 11.37
C ALA A 77 -4.14 10.69 10.93
N LEU A 78 -5.39 10.88 10.49
CA LEU A 78 -6.25 9.80 10.00
C LEU A 78 -5.71 9.18 8.70
N LEU A 79 -5.23 10.00 7.76
CA LEU A 79 -4.61 9.51 6.53
C LEU A 79 -3.32 8.72 6.80
N THR A 80 -2.53 9.18 7.78
CA THR A 80 -1.34 8.46 8.23
C THR A 80 -1.72 7.13 8.89
N ALA A 81 -2.71 7.11 9.79
CA ALA A 81 -3.19 5.89 10.43
C ALA A 81 -3.69 4.86 9.40
N ARG A 82 -4.39 5.34 8.37
CA ARG A 82 -4.83 4.52 7.23
C ARG A 82 -3.65 3.84 6.53
N ASP A 83 -2.56 4.55 6.32
CA ASP A 83 -1.37 4.02 5.64
C ASP A 83 -0.63 3.02 6.54
N VAL A 84 -0.53 3.29 7.85
CA VAL A 84 0.04 2.36 8.83
C VAL A 84 -0.72 1.03 8.85
N VAL A 85 -2.06 1.05 8.84
CA VAL A 85 -2.88 -0.17 8.75
C VAL A 85 -2.57 -0.95 7.47
N THR A 86 -2.41 -0.25 6.35
CA THR A 86 -2.12 -0.87 5.06
C THR A 86 -0.72 -1.48 5.05
N LEU A 87 0.28 -0.78 5.62
CA LEU A 87 1.65 -1.27 5.76
C LEU A 87 1.71 -2.51 6.66
N PHE A 88 1.07 -2.48 7.82
CA PHE A 88 1.00 -3.63 8.72
C PHE A 88 0.39 -4.85 8.00
N ALA A 89 -0.67 -4.62 7.23
CA ALA A 89 -1.28 -5.68 6.45
C ALA A 89 -0.41 -6.18 5.29
N SER A 90 0.40 -5.34 4.67
CA SER A 90 1.30 -5.77 3.58
C SER A 90 2.58 -6.44 4.09
N CYS A 91 3.10 -6.01 5.23
CA CYS A 91 4.43 -6.40 5.69
C CYS A 91 4.40 -7.46 6.80
N THR A 92 3.37 -7.48 7.64
CA THR A 92 3.32 -8.34 8.82
C THR A 92 2.30 -9.45 8.68
N LEU A 93 1.10 -9.15 8.15
CA LEU A 93 0.06 -10.17 8.03
C LEU A 93 0.38 -11.33 7.08
N PRO A 94 1.13 -11.18 5.96
CA PRO A 94 1.34 -12.32 5.06
C PRO A 94 2.10 -13.47 5.70
N THR A 95 3.08 -13.17 6.57
CA THR A 95 3.85 -14.20 7.29
C THR A 95 3.03 -14.86 8.39
N MET A 96 2.04 -14.15 8.96
CA MET A 96 1.11 -14.70 9.95
C MET A 96 0.02 -15.58 9.31
N ILE A 97 -0.47 -15.21 8.12
CA ILE A 97 -1.61 -15.88 7.46
C ILE A 97 -1.16 -17.06 6.60
N ALA A 98 0.03 -17.00 5.98
CA ALA A 98 0.56 -18.07 5.12
C ALA A 98 0.58 -19.48 5.77
N PRO A 99 0.99 -19.66 7.04
CA PRO A 99 0.95 -20.98 7.69
C PRO A 99 -0.47 -21.45 8.01
N GLU A 100 -1.35 -20.55 8.46
CA GLU A 100 -2.76 -20.86 8.75
C GLU A 100 -3.53 -21.29 7.49
N LEU A 101 -3.13 -20.77 6.33
CA LEU A 101 -3.69 -21.14 5.04
C LEU A 101 -3.39 -22.60 4.64
N ALA A 102 -2.34 -23.21 5.21
CA ALA A 102 -2.05 -24.63 5.03
C ALA A 102 -3.00 -25.54 5.83
N VAL A 103 -3.55 -25.02 6.93
CA VAL A 103 -4.49 -25.74 7.82
C VAL A 103 -5.94 -25.46 7.43
N PHE A 104 -6.22 -24.30 6.81
CA PHE A 104 -7.54 -23.91 6.31
C PHE A 104 -7.95 -24.69 5.05
N SER A 105 -8.09 -26.00 5.21
CA SER A 105 -8.65 -26.94 4.25
C SER A 105 -10.15 -27.07 4.46
N SER A 106 -10.90 -26.01 4.16
CA SER A 106 -12.36 -26.13 4.13
C SER A 106 -12.80 -26.85 2.86
N SER A 107 -13.84 -27.68 2.98
CA SER A 107 -14.45 -28.51 1.92
C SER A 107 -14.95 -27.70 0.70
N ALA A 108 -15.02 -26.38 0.79
CA ALA A 108 -15.33 -25.46 -0.31
C ALA A 108 -14.16 -25.25 -1.29
N ILE A 109 -12.92 -25.57 -0.89
CA ILE A 109 -11.68 -25.26 -1.63
C ILE A 109 -11.07 -26.53 -2.28
N SER A 110 -11.72 -27.70 -2.23
CA SER A 110 -11.15 -28.95 -2.76
C SER A 110 -10.69 -28.91 -4.22
N ARG A 111 -11.26 -28.03 -5.08
CA ARG A 111 -10.79 -27.82 -6.46
C ARG A 111 -9.62 -26.84 -6.61
N ALA A 112 -9.43 -25.94 -5.65
CA ALA A 112 -8.32 -24.97 -5.61
C ALA A 112 -7.17 -25.46 -4.72
N TYR A 113 -7.34 -26.57 -4.01
CA TYR A 113 -6.32 -27.17 -3.16
C TYR A 113 -5.02 -27.47 -3.91
N THR A 114 -5.12 -27.88 -5.18
CA THR A 114 -3.96 -28.09 -6.07
C THR A 114 -3.20 -26.79 -6.37
N TRP A 115 -3.86 -25.63 -6.34
CA TRP A 115 -3.24 -24.32 -6.56
C TRP A 115 -2.51 -23.81 -5.31
N PHE A 116 -2.92 -24.22 -4.11
CA PHE A 116 -2.31 -23.81 -2.83
C PHE A 116 -1.34 -24.83 -2.22
N SER A 117 -0.98 -25.86 -2.99
CA SER A 117 -0.08 -26.94 -2.57
C SER A 117 1.32 -26.41 -2.17
N SER A 118 1.83 -25.40 -2.89
CA SER A 118 3.15 -24.82 -2.64
C SER A 118 3.09 -23.73 -1.57
N GLU A 119 4.09 -23.73 -0.68
CA GLU A 119 4.32 -22.67 0.31
C GLU A 119 4.49 -21.29 -0.34
N GLU A 120 5.14 -21.26 -1.50
CA GLU A 120 5.36 -20.04 -2.26
C GLU A 120 4.03 -19.44 -2.75
N THR A 121 3.12 -20.28 -3.27
CA THR A 121 1.81 -19.80 -3.73
C THR A 121 0.94 -19.31 -2.59
N ARG A 122 1.00 -19.95 -1.41
CA ARG A 122 0.29 -19.47 -0.20
C ARG A 122 0.81 -18.11 0.24
N LEU A 123 2.13 -17.92 0.23
CA LEU A 123 2.74 -16.65 0.61
C LEU A 123 2.40 -15.53 -0.39
N GLN A 124 2.45 -15.81 -1.69
CA GLN A 124 2.06 -14.85 -2.73
C GLN A 124 0.59 -14.46 -2.62
N PHE A 125 -0.28 -15.44 -2.37
CA PHE A 125 -1.69 -15.17 -2.13
C PHE A 125 -1.90 -14.31 -0.88
N ALA A 126 -1.23 -14.64 0.23
CA ALA A 126 -1.31 -13.85 1.46
C ALA A 126 -0.83 -12.40 1.26
N ARG A 127 0.22 -12.19 0.46
CA ARG A 127 0.74 -10.86 0.09
C ARG A 127 -0.26 -10.00 -0.68
N VAL A 128 -1.16 -10.61 -1.46
CA VAL A 128 -2.22 -9.89 -2.19
C VAL A 128 -3.47 -9.73 -1.33
N VAL A 129 -3.92 -10.79 -0.66
CA VAL A 129 -5.17 -10.78 0.11
C VAL A 129 -5.08 -9.89 1.35
N ALA A 130 -3.93 -9.88 2.04
CA ALA A 130 -3.80 -9.08 3.25
C ALA A 130 -4.04 -7.57 3.03
N PRO A 131 -3.39 -6.88 2.06
CA PRO A 131 -3.70 -5.48 1.77
C PRO A 131 -5.11 -5.24 1.20
N VAL A 132 -5.68 -6.22 0.49
CA VAL A 132 -7.07 -6.18 0.03
C VAL A 132 -8.03 -6.18 1.22
N ALA A 133 -7.87 -7.13 2.14
CA ALA A 133 -8.68 -7.24 3.35
C ALA A 133 -8.53 -6.00 4.25
N ALA A 134 -7.32 -5.44 4.34
CA ALA A 134 -7.06 -4.20 5.08
C ALA A 134 -7.91 -3.02 4.59
N GLN A 135 -8.43 -3.02 3.35
CA GLN A 135 -9.35 -1.98 2.89
C GLN A 135 -10.65 -1.91 3.68
N ILE A 136 -11.07 -2.99 4.35
CA ILE A 136 -12.25 -2.97 5.23
C ILE A 136 -12.05 -1.99 6.38
N VAL A 137 -10.82 -1.86 6.88
CA VAL A 137 -10.46 -0.96 8.01
C VAL A 137 -9.88 0.35 7.50
N SER A 138 -9.03 0.31 6.47
CA SER A 138 -8.34 1.46 5.86
C SER A 138 -9.32 2.43 5.19
N THR A 139 -10.40 1.93 4.57
CA THR A 139 -11.39 2.77 3.88
C THR A 139 -12.21 3.66 4.81
N PRO A 140 -12.82 3.17 5.91
CA PRO A 140 -13.54 4.04 6.83
C PRO A 140 -12.64 5.09 7.47
N ILE A 141 -11.38 4.76 7.79
CA ILE A 141 -10.41 5.74 8.31
C ILE A 141 -10.14 6.84 7.28
N HIS A 142 -9.92 6.46 6.01
CA HIS A 142 -9.73 7.42 4.92
C HIS A 142 -10.94 8.36 4.76
N LEU A 143 -12.14 7.80 4.72
CA LEU A 143 -13.38 8.55 4.58
C LEU A 143 -13.65 9.46 5.78
N LEU A 144 -13.27 9.03 6.99
CA LEU A 144 -13.33 9.87 8.18
C LEU A 144 -12.37 11.07 8.09
N GLY A 145 -11.15 10.86 7.56
CA GLY A 145 -10.19 11.95 7.32
C GLY A 145 -10.74 13.01 6.36
N LEU A 146 -11.38 12.57 5.27
CA LEU A 146 -12.07 13.44 4.31
C LEU A 146 -13.30 14.11 4.91
N ASP A 147 -14.04 13.40 5.77
CA ASP A 147 -15.21 13.95 6.44
C ASP A 147 -14.86 15.09 7.39
N VAL A 148 -13.81 14.91 8.21
CA VAL A 148 -13.26 15.92 9.10
C VAL A 148 -12.78 17.15 8.31
N HIS A 149 -12.25 16.93 7.10
CA HIS A 149 -11.80 18.03 6.25
C HIS A 149 -12.98 18.87 5.71
N HIS A 150 -14.00 18.22 5.16
CA HIS A 150 -15.11 18.88 4.45
C HIS A 150 -16.21 19.40 5.38
N ARG A 151 -16.59 18.63 6.41
CA ARG A 151 -17.61 19.04 7.38
C ARG A 151 -16.90 19.54 8.63
N ARG A 152 -16.56 20.84 8.67
CA ARG A 152 -15.91 21.46 9.84
C ARG A 152 -16.88 21.90 10.93
N ASP A 153 -18.17 21.96 10.62
CA ASP A 153 -19.21 22.38 11.55
C ASP A 153 -19.49 21.30 12.63
N ARG A 154 -20.27 21.69 13.65
CA ARG A 154 -20.67 20.85 14.79
C ARG A 154 -21.62 19.73 14.38
N VAL A 155 -21.09 18.73 13.68
CA VAL A 155 -21.77 17.47 13.37
C VAL A 155 -21.41 16.46 14.48
N SER A 156 -22.43 15.84 15.08
CA SER A 156 -22.26 14.78 16.07
C SER A 156 -21.37 13.65 15.54
N ALA A 157 -20.49 13.10 16.39
CA ALA A 157 -19.62 11.99 16.05
C ALA A 157 -20.39 10.77 15.51
N ALA A 158 -21.58 10.50 16.05
CA ALA A 158 -22.44 9.41 15.58
C ALA A 158 -22.93 9.62 14.13
N ALA A 159 -23.29 10.85 13.77
CA ALA A 159 -23.74 11.18 12.42
C ALA A 159 -22.58 11.09 11.41
N ARG A 160 -21.36 11.46 11.82
CA ARG A 160 -20.15 11.27 11.02
C ARG A 160 -19.87 9.79 10.78
N LEU A 161 -19.89 8.98 11.83
CA LEU A 161 -19.60 7.54 11.73
C LEU A 161 -20.62 6.81 10.85
N ASN A 162 -21.91 7.12 10.98
CA ASN A 162 -22.96 6.54 10.13
C ASN A 162 -22.74 6.90 8.65
N SER A 163 -22.44 8.17 8.37
CA SER A 163 -22.13 8.63 7.02
C SER A 163 -20.88 7.95 6.45
N VAL A 164 -19.79 7.86 7.21
CA VAL A 164 -18.56 7.15 6.83
C VAL A 164 -18.86 5.69 6.54
N TRP A 165 -19.62 5.02 7.40
CA TRP A 165 -19.96 3.61 7.25
C TRP A 165 -20.78 3.34 5.98
N ARG A 166 -21.79 4.18 5.70
CA ARG A 166 -22.60 4.10 4.48
C ARG A 166 -21.74 4.22 3.23
N HIS A 167 -20.84 5.20 3.17
CA HIS A 167 -19.95 5.38 2.01
C HIS A 167 -18.88 4.29 1.92
N SER A 168 -18.39 3.78 3.07
CA SER A 168 -17.38 2.72 3.13
C SER A 168 -17.84 1.44 2.43
N ARG A 169 -19.14 1.09 2.54
CA ARG A 169 -19.72 -0.09 1.89
C ARG A 169 -19.63 -0.04 0.36
N VAL A 170 -19.62 1.17 -0.23
CA VAL A 170 -19.49 1.36 -1.67
C VAL A 170 -18.02 1.56 -2.08
N CYS A 171 -17.27 2.34 -1.31
CA CYS A 171 -15.89 2.68 -1.63
C CYS A 171 -14.91 1.51 -1.38
N ALA A 172 -15.12 0.68 -0.36
CA ALA A 172 -14.17 -0.37 0.00
C ALA A 172 -14.01 -1.43 -1.11
N PRO A 173 -15.08 -1.98 -1.71
CA PRO A 173 -14.96 -2.93 -2.83
C PRO A 173 -14.22 -2.33 -4.04
N LEU A 174 -14.48 -1.08 -4.39
CA LEU A 174 -13.79 -0.40 -5.49
C LEU A 174 -12.29 -0.24 -5.21
N ARG A 175 -11.94 0.06 -3.96
CA ARG A 175 -10.54 0.17 -3.52
C ARG A 175 -9.84 -1.19 -3.51
N MET A 176 -10.55 -2.25 -3.13
CA MET A 176 -10.04 -3.64 -3.18
C MET A 176 -9.72 -4.07 -4.62
N ILE A 177 -10.66 -3.87 -5.56
CA ILE A 177 -10.47 -4.24 -6.97
C ILE A 177 -9.22 -3.55 -7.56
N ARG A 178 -9.00 -2.28 -7.20
CA ARG A 178 -7.84 -1.50 -7.68
C ARG A 178 -6.49 -2.01 -7.14
N ILE A 179 -6.45 -2.71 -6.02
CA ILE A 179 -5.21 -3.19 -5.40
C ILE A 179 -4.64 -4.40 -6.15
N ILE A 180 -5.50 -5.23 -6.73
CA ILE A 180 -5.11 -6.49 -7.37
C ILE A 180 -4.07 -6.28 -8.50
N PRO A 181 -4.26 -5.35 -9.45
CA PRO A 181 -3.25 -5.09 -10.50
C PRO A 181 -1.92 -4.60 -9.94
N ALA A 182 -1.94 -3.80 -8.87
CA ALA A 182 -0.73 -3.21 -8.30
C ALA A 182 0.17 -4.26 -7.64
N PHE A 183 -0.41 -5.19 -6.87
CA PHE A 183 0.33 -6.26 -6.20
C PHE A 183 0.62 -7.45 -7.12
N GLY A 184 -0.07 -7.59 -8.26
CA GLY A 184 0.24 -8.59 -9.27
C GLY A 184 1.32 -8.16 -10.27
N ILE A 185 1.12 -7.03 -10.94
CA ILE A 185 1.92 -6.62 -12.12
C ILE A 185 3.06 -5.66 -11.73
N GLY A 186 2.85 -4.81 -10.73
CA GLY A 186 3.78 -3.71 -10.41
C GLY A 186 5.16 -4.17 -9.95
N GLY A 187 5.25 -5.30 -9.23
CA GLY A 187 6.51 -5.87 -8.79
C GLY A 187 7.37 -6.39 -9.94
N ALA A 188 6.77 -7.11 -10.89
CA ALA A 188 7.45 -7.61 -12.07
C ALA A 188 8.01 -6.46 -12.93
N ALA A 189 7.17 -5.45 -13.21
CA ALA A 189 7.56 -4.30 -14.00
C ALA A 189 8.73 -3.50 -13.38
N ASN A 190 8.82 -3.40 -12.04
CA ASN A 190 9.95 -2.75 -11.38
C ASN A 190 11.25 -3.55 -11.54
N THR A 191 11.19 -4.87 -11.38
CA THR A 191 12.35 -5.75 -11.56
C THR A 191 12.89 -5.67 -12.98
N ASP A 192 12.01 -5.70 -13.98
CA ASP A 192 12.38 -5.60 -15.40
C ASP A 192 13.02 -4.24 -15.73
N CYS A 193 12.42 -3.15 -15.24
CA CYS A 193 12.95 -1.79 -15.43
C CYS A 193 14.35 -1.65 -14.81
N ARG A 194 14.55 -2.17 -13.60
CA ARG A 194 15.84 -2.15 -12.92
C ARG A 194 16.90 -2.96 -13.68
N ALA A 195 16.55 -4.15 -14.17
CA ALA A 195 17.46 -4.98 -14.97
C ALA A 195 17.90 -4.26 -16.26
N MET A 196 16.97 -3.59 -16.94
CA MET A 196 17.28 -2.77 -18.11
C MET A 196 18.26 -1.63 -17.78
N MET A 197 18.01 -0.86 -16.71
CA MET A 197 18.90 0.24 -16.32
C MET A 197 20.31 -0.24 -15.95
N LEU A 198 20.43 -1.36 -15.24
CA LEU A 198 21.72 -1.95 -14.90
C LEU A 198 22.49 -2.40 -16.16
N SER A 199 21.80 -3.02 -17.12
CA SER A 199 22.44 -3.47 -18.37
C SER A 199 23.04 -2.32 -19.20
N HIS A 200 22.45 -1.13 -19.16
CA HIS A 200 22.98 0.07 -19.82
C HIS A 200 24.19 0.71 -19.11
N LEU A 201 24.43 0.39 -17.84
CA LEU A 201 25.56 0.91 -17.06
C LEU A 201 26.78 -0.01 -17.11
N THR A 202 26.57 -1.30 -17.38
CA THR A 202 27.63 -2.34 -17.41
C THR A 202 28.03 -2.77 -18.82
N GLY A 203 27.35 -2.29 -19.87
CA GLY A 203 27.69 -2.49 -21.27
C GLY A 203 28.39 -1.28 -21.87
#